data_AF-A0A2R6E3R6-F1
#
_entry.id   AF-A0A2R6E3R6-F1
#
_cell.length_a   1.000
_cell.length_b   1.000
_cell.length_c   1.000
_cell.angle_alpha   90.00
_cell.angle_beta   90.00
_cell.angle_gamma   90.00
#
_symmetry.space_group_name_H-M   'P 1'
#
loop_
_entity.id
_entity.type
_entity.pdbx_description
1 polymer ?
#
loop_
_entity_poly.entity_id
_entity_poly.type
_entity_poly.pdbx_seq_one_letter_code
_entity_poly.pdbx_strand_id
1 'polypeptide(L)'
;RDIPQTKWPCNDCSGTGLVRGEVCAGCGGSGYRYDESVEQLTAPVVREAMDGESATFHGAGREDVDARMLEGGRPFVIEVDEPRVRNVDTDALEADVAEFADGKVEVFDLHLATHDMVERVKELDASKTYRMDIAFDDPVDAEEFQAALEELRGATTEQRTPQRVDHRRADTVRTREVYDIEGELVSPDGDLEGADTDGEAAGATVELHGEGGLYVKELVSSDEGRTEPSLAGLLGVDAEVTALDVLNVEGEEEPFLIEDFVREVRSGDESDE
;
A
#
# COMPACT_ATOMS: atom_id res chain seq x y z
N ARG A 1 -9.89 -1.02 1.39
CA ARG A 1 -10.36 0.33 1.01
C ARG A 1 -11.01 0.96 2.23
N ASP A 2 -10.83 2.26 2.41
CA ASP A 2 -11.34 3.07 3.53
C ASP A 2 -10.76 2.73 4.90
N ILE A 3 -9.64 2.01 4.94
CA ILE A 3 -8.89 1.67 6.16
C ILE A 3 -7.45 2.15 5.96
N PRO A 4 -6.97 3.16 6.70
CA PRO A 4 -5.59 3.59 6.60
C PRO A 4 -4.64 2.57 7.22
N GLN A 5 -3.38 2.56 6.76
CA GLN A 5 -2.37 1.66 7.31
C GLN A 5 -2.07 1.94 8.80
N THR A 6 -1.97 3.22 9.16
CA THR A 6 -1.64 3.67 10.53
C THR A 6 -2.76 4.54 11.08
N LYS A 7 -2.81 4.69 12.41
CA LYS A 7 -3.77 5.60 13.06
C LYS A 7 -3.74 6.97 12.39
N TRP A 8 -4.91 7.54 12.14
CA TRP A 8 -5.02 8.87 11.55
C TRP A 8 -5.66 9.84 12.55
N PRO A 9 -4.86 10.56 13.36
CA PRO A 9 -5.40 11.55 14.29
C PRO A 9 -6.24 12.60 13.58
N CYS A 10 -7.38 12.95 14.18
CA CYS A 10 -8.24 14.01 13.68
C CYS A 10 -7.54 15.36 13.86
N ASN A 11 -7.33 16.08 12.75
CA ASN A 11 -6.67 17.38 12.75
C ASN A 11 -7.46 18.44 13.54
N ASP A 12 -8.80 18.37 13.52
CA ASP A 12 -9.66 19.36 14.16
C ASP A 12 -9.52 19.38 15.69
N CYS A 13 -9.30 18.22 16.30
CA CYS A 13 -9.11 18.06 17.74
C CYS A 13 -7.70 17.62 18.14
N SER A 14 -6.77 17.58 17.19
CA SER A 14 -5.39 17.13 17.39
C SER A 14 -5.30 15.75 18.08
N GLY A 15 -6.16 14.81 17.68
CA GLY A 15 -6.15 13.46 18.25
C GLY A 15 -6.92 13.27 19.55
N THR A 16 -7.44 14.34 20.17
CA THR A 16 -8.00 14.26 21.54
C THR A 16 -9.46 13.83 21.61
N GLY A 17 -10.19 13.88 20.49
CA GLY A 17 -11.64 13.70 20.44
C GLY A 17 -12.43 14.91 20.94
N LEU A 18 -11.77 15.95 21.45
CA LEU A 18 -12.42 17.11 22.07
C LEU A 18 -11.97 18.43 21.44
N VAL A 19 -12.92 19.34 21.20
CA VAL A 19 -12.64 20.73 20.83
C VAL A 19 -13.24 21.62 21.92
N ARG A 20 -12.38 22.31 22.67
CA ARG A 20 -12.80 23.20 23.79
C ARG A 20 -13.67 22.50 24.85
N GLY A 21 -13.42 21.21 25.08
CA GLY A 21 -14.15 20.40 26.06
C GLY A 21 -15.47 19.81 25.54
N GLU A 22 -15.83 20.08 24.29
CA GLU A 22 -16.99 19.48 23.62
C GLU A 22 -16.53 18.38 22.66
N VAL A 23 -17.42 17.40 22.40
CA VAL A 23 -17.16 16.32 21.44
C VAL A 23 -16.82 16.92 20.08
N CYS A 24 -15.68 16.53 19.52
CA CYS A 24 -15.25 17.00 18.21
C CYS A 24 -16.22 16.51 17.12
N ALA A 25 -16.89 17.44 16.45
CA ALA A 25 -17.83 17.11 15.37
C ALA A 25 -17.17 16.39 14.19
N GLY A 26 -15.89 16.69 13.91
CA GLY A 26 -15.16 16.10 12.78
C GLY A 26 -14.80 14.62 12.95
N CYS A 27 -14.76 14.11 14.19
CA CYS A 27 -14.46 12.69 14.48
C CYS A 27 -15.49 12.01 15.40
N GLY A 28 -16.60 12.69 15.71
CA GLY A 28 -17.60 12.16 16.65
C GLY A 28 -17.07 11.86 18.06
N GLY A 29 -15.90 12.38 18.44
CA GLY A 29 -15.26 12.14 19.73
C GLY A 29 -14.21 11.02 19.76
N SER A 30 -13.99 10.30 18.66
CA SER A 30 -13.00 9.21 18.63
C SER A 30 -11.55 9.70 18.74
N GLY A 31 -11.30 10.96 18.31
CA GLY A 31 -9.96 11.49 18.15
C GLY A 31 -9.28 11.08 16.85
N TYR A 32 -9.90 10.21 16.06
CA TYR A 32 -9.35 9.70 14.80
C TYR A 32 -10.26 10.03 13.61
N ARG A 33 -9.67 10.17 12.44
CA ARG A 33 -10.38 10.44 11.19
C ARG A 33 -11.07 9.19 10.63
N TYR A 34 -10.52 8.03 10.97
CA TYR A 34 -11.03 6.69 10.67
C TYR A 34 -11.12 5.93 11.98
N ASP A 35 -12.14 5.11 12.14
CA ASP A 35 -12.35 4.35 13.37
C ASP A 35 -11.29 3.25 13.55
N GLU A 36 -10.80 2.70 12.44
CA GLU A 36 -9.87 1.58 12.39
C GLU A 36 -8.67 1.90 11.48
N SER A 37 -7.60 1.13 11.65
CA SER A 37 -6.41 1.11 10.78
C SER A 37 -5.79 -0.28 10.81
N VAL A 38 -4.95 -0.61 9.82
CA VAL A 38 -4.19 -1.88 9.83
C VAL A 38 -3.39 -2.03 11.13
N GLU A 39 -2.74 -0.95 11.58
CA GLU A 39 -2.09 -0.87 12.90
C GLU A 39 -3.04 -1.22 14.05
N GLN A 40 -4.25 -0.63 14.08
CA GLN A 40 -5.22 -0.89 15.16
C GLN A 40 -5.81 -2.30 15.11
N LEU A 41 -5.81 -2.94 13.94
CA LEU A 41 -6.33 -4.30 13.71
C LEU A 41 -5.27 -5.39 13.93
N THR A 42 -4.01 -5.03 14.18
CA THR A 42 -2.89 -5.99 14.31
C THR A 42 -2.12 -5.79 15.61
N ALA A 43 -1.58 -4.60 15.85
CA ALA A 43 -0.67 -4.31 16.97
C ALA A 43 -1.24 -4.62 18.36
N PRO A 44 -2.54 -4.39 18.67
CA PRO A 44 -3.10 -4.73 19.98
C PRO A 44 -3.01 -6.21 20.31
N VAL A 45 -3.27 -7.08 19.32
CA VAL A 45 -3.24 -8.55 19.47
C VAL A 45 -1.83 -9.01 19.78
N VAL A 46 -0.84 -8.54 19.01
CA VAL A 46 0.59 -8.85 19.22
C VAL A 46 1.08 -8.36 20.58
N ARG A 47 0.72 -7.12 20.96
CA ARG A 47 1.08 -6.55 22.25
C ARG A 47 0.52 -7.38 23.42
N GLU A 48 -0.73 -7.81 23.31
CA GLU A 48 -1.39 -8.62 24.35
C GLU A 48 -0.76 -10.01 24.46
N ALA A 49 -0.51 -10.69 23.34
CA ALA A 49 0.16 -11.98 23.31
C ALA A 49 1.57 -11.96 23.94
N MET A 50 2.27 -10.84 23.81
CA MET A 50 3.62 -10.65 24.37
C MET A 50 3.64 -10.04 25.79
N ASP A 51 2.47 -9.78 26.41
CA ASP A 51 2.31 -9.06 27.69
C ASP A 51 3.21 -7.81 27.74
N GLY A 52 3.11 -6.99 26.69
CA GLY A 52 3.87 -5.74 26.52
C GLY A 52 3.10 -4.50 26.96
N GLU A 53 3.83 -3.42 27.26
CA GLU A 53 3.24 -2.13 27.66
C GLU A 53 2.57 -1.42 26.48
N SER A 54 3.30 -1.33 25.36
CA SER A 54 2.85 -0.65 24.15
C SER A 54 3.38 -1.37 22.91
N ALA A 55 2.87 -1.00 21.74
CA ALA A 55 3.35 -1.53 20.47
C ALA A 55 3.37 -0.46 19.38
N THR A 56 4.37 -0.53 18.51
CA THR A 56 4.58 0.37 17.39
C THR A 56 4.59 -0.42 16.08
N PHE A 57 3.76 -0.03 15.13
CA PHE A 57 3.70 -0.63 13.80
C PHE A 57 4.65 0.09 12.83
N HIS A 58 5.42 -0.67 12.08
CA HIS A 58 6.27 -0.19 10.99
C HIS A 58 5.97 -0.99 9.72
N GLY A 59 5.55 -0.32 8.65
CA GLY A 59 5.35 -0.94 7.35
C GLY A 59 6.40 -0.50 6.32
N ALA A 60 6.68 -1.37 5.35
CA ALA A 60 7.56 -1.09 4.22
C ALA A 60 6.92 -0.12 3.22
N GLY A 61 6.84 1.15 3.59
CA GLY A 61 6.06 2.17 2.88
C GLY A 61 4.57 2.16 3.26
N ARG A 62 3.75 2.90 2.49
CA ARG A 62 2.32 3.07 2.73
C ARG A 62 1.54 3.11 1.43
N GLU A 63 0.29 2.66 1.49
CA GLU A 63 -0.71 2.80 0.45
C GLU A 63 -1.69 3.93 0.76
N ASP A 64 -2.35 4.46 -0.28
CA ASP A 64 -3.46 5.40 -0.10
C ASP A 64 -4.65 4.67 0.55
N VAL A 65 -5.48 5.40 1.30
CA VAL A 65 -6.62 4.82 2.05
C VAL A 65 -7.68 4.15 1.16
N ASP A 66 -7.77 4.59 -0.08
CA ASP A 66 -8.67 4.03 -1.11
C ASP A 66 -8.09 2.81 -1.82
N ALA A 67 -6.83 2.45 -1.55
CA ALA A 67 -6.19 1.26 -2.09
C ALA A 67 -6.49 0.01 -1.25
N ARG A 68 -6.28 -1.17 -1.84
CA ARG A 68 -6.14 -2.43 -1.08
C ARG A 68 -4.69 -2.90 -1.16
N MET A 69 -4.26 -3.65 -0.15
CA MET A 69 -3.08 -4.49 -0.21
C MET A 69 -3.57 -5.93 -0.33
N LEU A 70 -3.15 -6.64 -1.37
CA LEU A 70 -3.60 -8.00 -1.71
C LEU A 70 -2.40 -8.94 -1.88
N GLU A 71 -2.70 -10.20 -2.18
CA GLU A 71 -1.75 -11.21 -2.65
C GLU A 71 -0.47 -11.33 -1.80
N GLY A 72 0.67 -10.81 -2.28
CA GLY A 72 1.96 -10.90 -1.61
C GLY A 72 2.07 -10.07 -0.33
N GLY A 73 1.11 -9.19 -0.06
CA GLY A 73 1.08 -8.40 1.16
C GLY A 73 2.15 -7.31 1.20
N ARG A 74 2.15 -6.55 2.31
CA ARG A 74 3.19 -5.55 2.59
C ARG A 74 3.99 -6.02 3.80
N PRO A 75 5.33 -6.12 3.69
CA PRO A 75 6.20 -6.39 4.83
C PRO A 75 6.01 -5.35 5.94
N PHE A 76 5.94 -5.83 7.18
CA PHE A 76 5.81 -4.99 8.36
C PHE A 76 6.52 -5.61 9.56
N VAL A 77 6.75 -4.81 10.58
CA VAL A 77 7.20 -5.26 11.90
C VAL A 77 6.42 -4.52 12.98
N ILE A 78 6.01 -5.26 14.01
CA ILE A 78 5.41 -4.71 15.23
C ILE A 78 6.44 -4.80 16.34
N GLU A 79 6.92 -3.65 16.78
CA GLU A 79 7.81 -3.52 17.93
C GLU A 79 6.97 -3.47 19.19
N VAL A 80 7.17 -4.42 20.12
CA VAL A 80 6.51 -4.44 21.42
C VAL A 80 7.47 -3.92 22.49
N ASP A 81 7.02 -2.92 23.23
CA ASP A 81 7.77 -2.30 24.33
C ASP A 81 7.54 -3.05 25.66
N GLU A 82 8.62 -3.20 26.42
CA GLU A 82 8.67 -3.95 27.70
C GLU A 82 7.95 -5.32 27.69
N PRO A 83 8.18 -6.23 26.71
CA PRO A 83 7.48 -7.51 26.62
C PRO A 83 7.92 -8.45 27.74
N ARG A 84 6.95 -8.98 28.48
CA ARG A 84 7.17 -9.99 29.52
C ARG A 84 7.14 -11.42 28.96
N VAL A 85 6.43 -11.62 27.85
CA VAL A 85 6.47 -12.85 27.04
C VAL A 85 7.16 -12.54 25.72
N ARG A 86 8.31 -13.17 25.48
CA ARG A 86 9.10 -12.91 24.25
C ARG A 86 8.95 -13.98 23.19
N ASN A 87 8.69 -15.22 23.60
CA ASN A 87 8.47 -16.35 22.71
C ASN A 87 6.97 -16.61 22.62
N VAL A 88 6.38 -16.27 21.49
CA VAL A 88 4.97 -16.52 21.18
C VAL A 88 4.89 -17.44 19.97
N ASP A 89 3.81 -18.22 19.91
CA ASP A 89 3.48 -19.03 18.74
C ASP A 89 2.97 -18.09 17.64
N THR A 90 3.75 -17.95 16.57
CA THR A 90 3.44 -17.05 15.47
C THR A 90 2.26 -17.54 14.64
N ASP A 91 2.06 -18.85 14.52
CA ASP A 91 0.93 -19.43 13.78
C ASP A 91 -0.39 -19.17 14.54
N ALA A 92 -0.35 -19.31 15.87
CA ALA A 92 -1.49 -18.94 16.71
C ALA A 92 -1.80 -17.43 16.62
N LEU A 93 -0.76 -16.60 16.59
CA LEU A 93 -0.90 -15.15 16.50
C LEU A 93 -1.51 -14.69 15.17
N GLU A 94 -1.18 -15.36 14.06
CA GLU A 94 -1.83 -15.12 12.76
C GLU A 94 -3.34 -15.36 12.84
N ALA A 95 -3.76 -16.47 13.46
CA ALA A 95 -5.17 -16.79 13.63
C ALA A 95 -5.89 -15.79 14.55
N ASP A 96 -5.26 -15.37 15.65
CA ASP A 96 -5.82 -14.38 16.58
C ASP A 96 -6.01 -13.02 15.90
N VAL A 97 -5.06 -12.59 15.06
CA VAL A 97 -5.18 -11.37 14.27
C VAL A 97 -6.31 -11.48 13.25
N ALA A 98 -6.42 -12.60 12.54
CA ALA A 98 -7.48 -12.82 11.56
C ALA A 98 -8.88 -12.80 12.21
N GLU A 99 -9.05 -13.41 13.38
CA GLU A 99 -10.29 -13.35 14.16
C GLU A 99 -10.60 -11.91 14.60
N PHE A 100 -9.62 -11.20 15.15
CA PHE A 100 -9.80 -9.84 15.64
C PHE A 100 -10.13 -8.86 14.52
N ALA A 101 -9.53 -9.03 13.34
CA ALA A 101 -9.68 -8.14 12.21
C ALA A 101 -11.00 -8.33 11.43
N ASP A 102 -11.77 -9.39 11.72
CA ASP A 102 -13.09 -9.66 11.11
C ASP A 102 -13.07 -9.57 9.57
N GLY A 103 -12.04 -10.19 8.95
CA GLY A 103 -11.86 -10.23 7.50
C GLY A 103 -11.42 -8.91 6.84
N LYS A 104 -11.08 -7.87 7.62
CA LYS A 104 -10.59 -6.58 7.10
C LYS A 104 -9.08 -6.57 6.83
N VAL A 105 -8.33 -7.33 7.63
CA VAL A 105 -6.88 -7.49 7.55
C VAL A 105 -6.54 -8.95 7.77
N GLU A 106 -5.64 -9.47 6.96
CA GLU A 106 -5.03 -10.79 7.12
C GLU A 106 -3.52 -10.59 7.23
N VAL A 107 -2.88 -11.38 8.08
CA VAL A 107 -1.42 -11.43 8.22
C VAL A 107 -0.98 -12.88 8.03
N PHE A 108 0.22 -13.06 7.52
CA PHE A 108 0.81 -14.37 7.27
C PHE A 108 2.34 -14.25 7.31
N ASP A 109 3.02 -15.39 7.39
CA ASP A 109 4.48 -15.50 7.45
C ASP A 109 5.09 -14.73 8.64
N LEU A 110 4.39 -14.75 9.79
CA LEU A 110 4.86 -14.09 11.01
C LEU A 110 6.09 -14.79 11.57
N HIS A 111 7.11 -13.99 11.86
CA HIS A 111 8.35 -14.42 12.48
C HIS A 111 8.68 -13.52 13.66
N LEU A 112 9.28 -14.12 14.69
CA LEU A 112 9.97 -13.34 15.71
C LEU A 112 11.20 -12.71 15.05
N ALA A 113 11.24 -11.38 15.02
CA ALA A 113 12.31 -10.64 14.35
C ALA A 113 13.33 -10.05 15.34
N THR A 114 14.53 -9.73 14.85
CA THR A 114 15.49 -8.89 15.56
C THR A 114 15.07 -7.41 15.49
N HIS A 115 15.62 -6.58 16.37
CA HIS A 115 15.37 -5.13 16.35
C HIS A 115 15.80 -4.49 15.02
N ASP A 116 16.83 -5.01 14.36
CA ASP A 116 17.34 -4.47 13.09
C ASP A 116 16.33 -4.61 11.94
N MET A 117 15.33 -5.48 12.08
CA MET A 117 14.21 -5.58 11.12
C MET A 117 13.41 -4.26 11.04
N VAL A 118 13.40 -3.45 12.12
CA VAL A 118 12.73 -2.14 12.12
C VAL A 118 13.37 -1.17 11.12
N GLU A 119 14.70 -1.12 11.08
CA GLU A 119 15.42 -0.30 10.11
C GLU A 119 15.27 -0.90 8.70
N ARG A 120 15.43 -2.22 8.57
CA ARG A 120 15.29 -2.92 7.28
C ARG A 120 13.93 -2.69 6.62
N VAL A 121 12.83 -2.83 7.36
CA VAL A 121 11.48 -2.57 6.83
C VAL A 121 11.33 -1.13 6.34
N LYS A 122 12.01 -0.16 6.97
CA LYS A 122 11.90 1.27 6.62
C LYS A 122 12.79 1.69 5.46
N GLU A 123 13.95 1.07 5.33
CA GLU A 123 15.04 1.58 4.49
C GLU A 123 15.40 0.67 3.30
N LEU A 124 15.01 -0.61 3.32
CA LEU A 124 15.28 -1.50 2.20
C LEU A 124 14.57 -0.98 0.94
N ASP A 125 15.35 -0.79 -0.12
CA ASP A 125 14.83 -0.41 -1.42
C ASP A 125 13.89 -1.51 -1.91
N ALA A 126 12.70 -1.11 -2.33
CA ALA A 126 11.62 -2.04 -2.64
C ALA A 126 10.83 -1.61 -3.87
N SER A 127 10.61 -2.58 -4.76
CA SER A 127 9.71 -2.48 -5.90
C SER A 127 8.29 -2.84 -5.48
N LYS A 128 7.32 -2.42 -6.30
CA LYS A 128 5.89 -2.64 -6.02
C LYS A 128 5.17 -3.05 -7.28
N THR A 129 4.25 -3.99 -7.11
CA THR A 129 3.31 -4.40 -8.15
C THR A 129 1.91 -3.90 -7.82
N TYR A 130 1.24 -3.34 -8.81
CA TYR A 130 -0.07 -2.72 -8.68
C TYR A 130 -1.02 -3.29 -9.72
N ARG A 131 -2.32 -3.32 -9.39
CA ARG A 131 -3.40 -3.46 -10.35
C ARG A 131 -4.30 -2.23 -10.28
N MET A 132 -4.64 -1.69 -11.44
CA MET A 132 -5.41 -0.46 -11.58
C MET A 132 -6.57 -0.66 -12.53
N ASP A 133 -7.76 -0.26 -12.09
CA ASP A 133 -8.88 -0.05 -13.01
C ASP A 133 -8.86 1.40 -13.46
N ILE A 134 -8.85 1.61 -14.78
CA ILE A 134 -8.66 2.90 -15.43
C ILE A 134 -9.91 3.24 -16.23
N ALA A 135 -10.39 4.48 -16.09
CA ALA A 135 -11.40 5.05 -16.96
C ALA A 135 -10.75 6.06 -17.90
N PHE A 136 -11.20 6.07 -19.15
CA PHE A 136 -10.80 7.05 -20.16
C PHE A 136 -11.95 8.02 -20.43
N ASP A 137 -11.63 9.28 -20.70
CA ASP A 137 -12.63 10.30 -21.04
C ASP A 137 -13.22 10.09 -22.46
N ASP A 138 -12.43 9.53 -23.37
CA ASP A 138 -12.84 9.13 -24.72
C ASP A 138 -12.44 7.65 -24.98
N PRO A 139 -13.13 6.91 -25.87
CA PRO A 139 -12.76 5.55 -26.23
C PRO A 139 -11.34 5.47 -26.80
N VAL A 140 -10.59 4.44 -26.40
CA VAL A 140 -9.21 4.19 -26.82
C VAL A 140 -9.14 2.93 -27.68
N ASP A 141 -8.43 3.01 -28.81
CA ASP A 141 -8.16 1.87 -29.69
C ASP A 141 -7.17 0.87 -29.07
N ALA A 142 -7.42 -0.42 -29.28
CA ALA A 142 -6.62 -1.50 -28.72
C ALA A 142 -5.15 -1.48 -29.21
N GLU A 143 -4.88 -1.14 -30.47
CA GLU A 143 -3.50 -1.07 -30.99
C GLU A 143 -2.75 0.11 -30.38
N GLU A 144 -3.40 1.27 -30.25
CA GLU A 144 -2.84 2.46 -29.60
C GLU A 144 -2.57 2.22 -28.10
N PHE A 145 -3.50 1.56 -27.41
CA PHE A 145 -3.33 1.16 -26.01
C PHE A 145 -2.13 0.23 -25.81
N GLN A 146 -2.02 -0.83 -26.61
CA GLN A 146 -0.90 -1.76 -26.52
C GLN A 146 0.43 -1.09 -26.89
N ALA A 147 0.43 -0.16 -27.85
CA ALA A 147 1.62 0.62 -28.19
C ALA A 147 2.06 1.53 -27.04
N ALA A 148 1.12 2.19 -26.35
CA ALA A 148 1.40 3.02 -25.18
C ALA A 148 1.97 2.19 -24.01
N LEU A 149 1.41 1.00 -23.75
CA LEU A 149 1.96 0.09 -22.72
C LEU A 149 3.37 -0.38 -23.07
N GLU A 150 3.64 -0.72 -24.33
CA GLU A 150 4.99 -1.12 -24.77
C GLU A 150 6.01 0.03 -24.63
N GLU A 151 5.59 1.27 -24.85
CA GLU A 151 6.47 2.44 -24.65
C GLU A 151 6.74 2.71 -23.17
N LEU A 152 5.78 2.43 -22.28
CA LEU A 152 5.96 2.56 -20.82
C LEU A 152 6.74 1.39 -20.22
N ARG A 153 6.74 0.21 -20.83
CA ARG A 153 7.47 -0.97 -20.34
C ARG A 153 8.98 -0.72 -20.34
N GLY A 154 9.61 -0.82 -19.16
CA GLY A 154 11.03 -0.52 -19.00
C GLY A 154 11.36 0.98 -19.07
N ALA A 155 10.35 1.86 -19.08
CA ALA A 155 10.56 3.30 -19.25
C ALA A 155 11.06 3.94 -17.96
N THR A 156 11.96 4.90 -18.15
CA THR A 156 12.36 5.84 -17.12
C THR A 156 11.46 7.08 -17.20
N THR A 157 10.68 7.34 -16.15
CA THR A 157 9.70 8.43 -16.08
C THR A 157 10.22 9.60 -15.26
N GLU A 158 9.92 10.83 -15.67
CA GLU A 158 10.15 12.05 -14.91
C GLU A 158 8.85 12.50 -14.26
N GLN A 159 8.76 12.35 -12.94
CA GLN A 159 7.58 12.70 -12.14
C GLN A 159 7.85 13.91 -11.26
N ARG A 160 7.21 15.03 -11.57
CA ARG A 160 7.12 16.15 -10.63
C ARG A 160 6.22 15.77 -9.47
N THR A 161 6.54 16.21 -8.25
CA THR A 161 5.72 15.97 -7.05
C THR A 161 4.23 16.19 -7.37
N PRO A 162 3.36 15.17 -7.22
CA PRO A 162 1.97 15.28 -7.65
C PRO A 162 1.22 16.41 -6.99
N GLN A 163 0.27 17.01 -7.72
CA GLN A 163 -0.57 18.10 -7.19
C GLN A 163 -1.27 17.69 -5.88
N ARG A 164 -1.84 16.49 -5.81
CA ARG A 164 -2.58 16.00 -4.62
C ARG A 164 -1.73 15.89 -3.33
N VAL A 165 -0.40 15.91 -3.42
CA VAL A 165 0.51 15.80 -2.27
C VAL A 165 1.41 17.02 -2.07
N ASP A 166 1.29 18.05 -2.91
CA ASP A 166 2.15 19.23 -2.91
C ASP A 166 2.17 19.99 -1.58
N HIS A 167 1.04 20.04 -0.87
CA HIS A 167 0.89 20.67 0.44
C HIS A 167 1.67 19.96 1.55
N ARG A 168 2.16 18.74 1.30
CA ARG A 168 2.94 17.91 2.25
C ARG A 168 4.37 17.65 1.78
N ARG A 169 4.70 17.88 0.51
CA ARG A 169 5.99 17.49 -0.07
C ARG A 169 6.61 18.64 -0.85
N ALA A 170 7.94 18.71 -0.83
CA ALA A 170 8.67 19.67 -1.67
C ALA A 170 8.37 19.42 -3.15
N ASP A 171 8.15 20.48 -3.92
CA ASP A 171 7.99 20.41 -5.37
C ASP A 171 9.35 20.09 -6.01
N THR A 172 9.46 18.91 -6.62
CA THR A 172 10.71 18.39 -7.20
C THR A 172 10.36 17.36 -8.27
N VAL A 173 11.17 17.31 -9.34
CA VAL A 173 11.09 16.26 -10.37
C VAL A 173 11.99 15.10 -9.94
N ARG A 174 11.44 13.89 -9.96
CA ARG A 174 12.15 12.65 -9.64
C ARG A 174 12.03 11.70 -10.80
N THR A 175 13.10 10.97 -11.04
CA THR A 175 13.12 9.91 -12.04
C THR A 175 12.68 8.60 -11.41
N ARG A 176 11.79 7.84 -12.05
CA ARG A 176 11.30 6.54 -11.58
C ARG A 176 11.16 5.54 -12.72
N GLU A 177 11.56 4.30 -12.49
CA GLU A 177 11.48 3.25 -13.50
C GLU A 177 10.17 2.44 -13.41
N VAL A 178 9.56 2.22 -14.57
CA VAL A 178 8.51 1.21 -14.77
C VAL A 178 9.21 -0.04 -15.23
N TYR A 179 9.28 -1.07 -14.39
CA TYR A 179 9.99 -2.30 -14.72
C TYR A 179 9.20 -3.15 -15.71
N ASP A 180 7.90 -3.29 -15.47
CA ASP A 180 6.99 -3.95 -16.39
C ASP A 180 5.58 -3.36 -16.28
N ILE A 181 4.82 -3.46 -17.35
CA ILE A 181 3.43 -2.99 -17.41
C ILE A 181 2.66 -3.78 -18.46
N GLU A 182 1.48 -4.27 -18.11
CA GLU A 182 0.58 -4.95 -19.04
C GLU A 182 -0.87 -4.62 -18.71
N GLY A 183 -1.78 -4.85 -19.65
CA GLY A 183 -3.18 -4.55 -19.42
C GLY A 183 -4.07 -4.86 -20.60
N GLU A 184 -5.37 -4.84 -20.32
CA GLU A 184 -6.44 -5.14 -21.27
C GLU A 184 -7.50 -4.05 -21.19
N LEU A 185 -8.04 -3.67 -22.35
CA LEU A 185 -9.20 -2.79 -22.44
C LEU A 185 -10.44 -3.50 -21.90
N VAL A 186 -11.30 -2.76 -21.18
CA VAL A 186 -12.57 -3.26 -20.64
C VAL A 186 -13.74 -2.49 -21.22
N SER A 187 -14.80 -3.22 -21.57
CA SER A 187 -16.03 -2.61 -22.08
C SER A 187 -16.73 -1.75 -21.01
N PRO A 188 -17.59 -0.78 -21.40
CA PRO A 188 -18.29 0.10 -20.47
C PRO A 188 -19.11 -0.63 -19.39
N ASP A 189 -19.58 -1.85 -19.69
CA ASP A 189 -20.34 -2.69 -18.77
C ASP A 189 -19.45 -3.50 -17.79
N GLY A 190 -18.12 -3.36 -17.88
CA GLY A 190 -17.14 -4.00 -17.00
C GLY A 190 -16.77 -5.43 -17.37
N ASP A 191 -17.27 -5.93 -18.51
CA ASP A 191 -16.90 -7.24 -19.03
C ASP A 191 -15.54 -7.17 -19.73
N LEU A 192 -14.65 -8.12 -19.40
CA LEU A 192 -13.37 -8.39 -20.10
C LEU A 192 -13.59 -8.90 -21.53
N GLU A 193 -14.84 -9.13 -21.94
CA GLU A 193 -15.19 -9.59 -23.29
C GLU A 193 -15.20 -8.43 -24.28
N GLY A 194 -14.00 -7.95 -24.57
CA GLY A 194 -13.67 -7.24 -25.79
C GLY A 194 -14.04 -5.77 -25.76
N ALA A 195 -13.13 -4.96 -26.30
CA ALA A 195 -13.51 -3.76 -27.02
C ALA A 195 -14.79 -4.00 -27.83
N ASP A 196 -15.66 -2.98 -27.93
CA ASP A 196 -16.78 -3.01 -28.86
C ASP A 196 -16.29 -3.51 -30.24
N THR A 197 -17.15 -4.09 -31.06
CA THR A 197 -16.83 -4.78 -32.34
C THR A 197 -15.83 -4.10 -33.31
N ASP A 198 -15.44 -2.86 -33.04
CA ASP A 198 -14.49 -2.02 -33.75
C ASP A 198 -13.09 -1.88 -33.08
N GLY A 199 -12.86 -2.39 -31.86
CA GLY A 199 -11.53 -2.39 -31.21
C GLY A 199 -11.29 -1.27 -30.18
N GLU A 200 -12.31 -0.47 -29.84
CA GLU A 200 -12.23 0.64 -28.89
C GLU A 200 -12.91 0.33 -27.54
N ALA A 201 -12.43 0.92 -26.43
CA ALA A 201 -13.08 0.81 -25.12
C ALA A 201 -12.89 2.06 -24.23
N ALA A 202 -13.79 2.25 -23.26
CA ALA A 202 -13.80 3.40 -22.35
C ALA A 202 -13.05 3.17 -21.02
N GLY A 203 -12.46 1.98 -20.84
CA GLY A 203 -11.65 1.69 -19.66
C GLY A 203 -10.61 0.61 -19.91
N ALA A 204 -9.77 0.36 -18.91
CA ALA A 204 -8.78 -0.71 -18.92
C ALA A 204 -8.52 -1.26 -17.51
N THR A 205 -8.03 -2.49 -17.44
CA THR A 205 -7.33 -3.00 -16.24
C THR A 205 -5.85 -3.12 -16.58
N VAL A 206 -4.99 -2.52 -15.75
CA VAL A 206 -3.53 -2.48 -15.94
C VAL A 206 -2.84 -3.04 -14.70
N GLU A 207 -1.90 -3.95 -14.92
CA GLU A 207 -0.93 -4.39 -13.92
C GLU A 207 0.44 -3.75 -14.20
N LEU A 208 1.08 -3.24 -13.15
CA LEU A 208 2.33 -2.51 -13.25
C LEU A 208 3.29 -2.95 -12.15
N HIS A 209 4.53 -3.27 -12.52
CA HIS A 209 5.65 -3.43 -11.61
C HIS A 209 6.62 -2.26 -11.77
N GLY A 210 6.99 -1.60 -10.67
CA GLY A 210 7.86 -0.43 -10.75
C GLY A 210 8.62 -0.09 -9.48
N GLU A 211 9.56 0.85 -9.65
CA GLU A 211 10.49 1.30 -8.61
C GLU A 211 9.77 1.91 -7.40
N GLY A 212 10.40 1.76 -6.23
CA GLY A 212 10.04 2.47 -5.00
C GLY A 212 9.77 3.97 -5.19
N GLY A 213 8.51 4.36 -4.98
CA GLY A 213 8.08 5.77 -5.00
C GLY A 213 7.63 6.27 -6.36
N LEU A 214 7.47 5.39 -7.35
CA LEU A 214 6.69 5.66 -8.56
C LEU A 214 5.24 6.03 -8.18
N TYR A 215 4.79 7.18 -8.64
CA TYR A 215 3.42 7.64 -8.46
C TYR A 215 2.53 7.09 -9.57
N VAL A 216 1.95 5.90 -9.35
CA VAL A 216 1.21 5.17 -10.40
C VAL A 216 -0.06 5.87 -10.87
N LYS A 217 -0.79 6.57 -9.99
CA LYS A 217 -1.95 7.38 -10.37
C LYS A 217 -1.55 8.47 -11.38
N GLU A 218 -0.41 9.09 -11.14
CA GLU A 218 0.12 10.15 -12.00
C GLU A 218 0.86 9.64 -13.25
N LEU A 219 1.36 8.40 -13.23
CA LEU A 219 1.80 7.72 -14.45
C LEU A 219 0.63 7.45 -15.41
N VAL A 220 -0.55 7.15 -14.87
CA VAL A 220 -1.77 6.99 -15.66
C VAL A 220 -2.28 8.34 -16.15
N SER A 221 -2.48 9.31 -15.25
CA SER A 221 -3.19 10.56 -15.57
C SER A 221 -2.33 11.68 -16.17
N SER A 222 -1.01 11.50 -16.24
CA SER A 222 -0.03 12.57 -16.55
C SER A 222 0.07 13.70 -15.52
N ASP A 223 -0.92 13.86 -14.63
CA ASP A 223 -1.05 14.99 -13.69
C ASP A 223 -0.88 16.34 -14.40
N GLU A 224 -1.57 16.51 -15.54
CA GLU A 224 -1.51 17.69 -16.42
C GLU A 224 -0.09 17.95 -16.99
N GLY A 225 0.60 16.89 -17.45
CA GLY A 225 1.95 16.98 -18.03
C GLY A 225 3.08 17.08 -17.00
N ARG A 226 2.81 16.71 -15.75
CA ARG A 226 3.79 16.66 -14.66
C ARG A 226 4.51 15.31 -14.57
N THR A 227 4.01 14.30 -15.28
CA THR A 227 4.65 12.99 -15.47
C THR A 227 4.86 12.71 -16.95
N GLU A 228 6.10 12.40 -17.33
CA GLU A 228 6.49 12.10 -18.72
C GLU A 228 7.51 10.95 -18.78
N PRO A 229 7.31 9.89 -19.59
CA PRO A 229 6.06 9.57 -20.28
C PRO A 229 4.94 9.19 -19.32
N SER A 230 3.69 9.19 -19.81
CA SER A 230 2.49 8.79 -19.06
C SER A 230 1.46 8.17 -20.00
N LEU A 231 0.55 7.34 -19.47
CA LEU A 231 -0.46 6.66 -20.29
C LEU A 231 -1.38 7.66 -21.00
N ALA A 232 -1.97 8.60 -20.26
CA ALA A 232 -2.80 9.66 -20.83
C ALA A 232 -2.02 10.51 -21.85
N GLY A 233 -0.76 10.83 -21.58
CA GLY A 233 0.09 11.59 -22.49
C GLY A 233 0.36 10.87 -23.82
N LEU A 234 0.61 9.55 -23.76
CA LEU A 234 0.86 8.72 -24.94
C LEU A 234 -0.40 8.48 -25.78
N LEU A 235 -1.55 8.29 -25.13
CA LEU A 235 -2.84 8.11 -25.79
C LEU A 235 -3.43 9.43 -26.31
N GLY A 236 -3.04 10.57 -25.73
CA GLY A 236 -3.67 11.85 -26.01
C GLY A 236 -5.12 11.95 -25.50
N VAL A 237 -5.48 11.10 -24.53
CA VAL A 237 -6.80 11.00 -23.91
C VAL A 237 -6.62 11.05 -22.39
N ASP A 238 -7.48 11.80 -21.70
CA ASP A 238 -7.45 11.87 -20.24
C ASP A 238 -7.81 10.50 -19.62
N ALA A 239 -7.07 10.12 -18.58
CA ALA A 239 -7.21 8.82 -17.93
C ALA A 239 -7.19 8.95 -16.40
N GLU A 240 -8.06 8.22 -15.70
CA GLU A 240 -8.18 8.22 -14.24
C GLU A 240 -8.12 6.81 -13.66
N VAL A 241 -7.33 6.62 -12.60
CA VAL A 241 -7.36 5.38 -11.81
C VAL A 241 -8.57 5.41 -10.88
N THR A 242 -9.56 4.57 -11.18
CA THR A 242 -10.82 4.46 -10.43
C THR A 242 -10.74 3.46 -9.27
N ALA A 243 -9.87 2.45 -9.39
CA ALA A 243 -9.54 1.53 -8.31
C ALA A 243 -8.05 1.19 -8.35
N LEU A 244 -7.44 1.10 -7.17
CA LEU A 244 -6.05 0.72 -7.00
C LEU A 244 -5.94 -0.44 -6.01
N ASP A 245 -5.21 -1.46 -6.41
CA ASP A 245 -4.73 -2.53 -5.55
C ASP A 245 -3.19 -2.55 -5.63
N VAL A 246 -2.54 -2.71 -4.48
CA VAL A 246 -1.14 -3.10 -4.40
C VAL A 246 -1.14 -4.62 -4.26
N LEU A 247 -0.46 -5.32 -5.17
CA LEU A 247 -0.39 -6.79 -5.21
C LEU A 247 0.84 -7.32 -4.49
N ASN A 248 1.96 -6.59 -4.56
CA ASN A 248 3.18 -7.01 -3.89
C ASN A 248 4.09 -5.84 -3.51
N VAL A 249 4.84 -6.00 -2.42
CA VAL A 249 5.95 -5.13 -2.03
C VAL A 249 7.15 -5.98 -1.67
N GLU A 250 8.18 -5.95 -2.51
CA GLU A 250 9.35 -6.81 -2.40
C GLU A 250 10.64 -6.01 -2.46
N GLY A 251 11.70 -6.49 -1.78
CA GLY A 251 13.00 -5.83 -1.82
C GLY A 251 13.68 -6.02 -3.18
N GLU A 252 14.36 -4.99 -3.67
CA GLU A 252 14.95 -4.97 -5.03
C GLU A 252 16.06 -6.01 -5.20
N GLU A 253 17.01 -6.05 -4.26
CA GLU A 253 18.18 -6.93 -4.34
C GLU A 253 18.02 -8.21 -3.50
N GLU A 254 17.21 -8.14 -2.44
CA GLU A 254 17.01 -9.23 -1.49
C GLU A 254 15.63 -9.14 -0.82
N PRO A 255 15.02 -10.26 -0.40
CA PRO A 255 13.74 -10.24 0.29
C PRO A 255 13.85 -9.55 1.66
N PHE A 256 12.75 -8.98 2.15
CA PHE A 256 12.71 -8.35 3.46
C PHE A 256 13.09 -9.30 4.59
N LEU A 257 12.58 -10.54 4.55
CA LEU A 257 12.89 -11.56 5.53
C LEU A 257 14.05 -12.43 5.07
N ILE A 258 15.18 -12.33 5.78
CA ILE A 258 16.32 -13.25 5.66
C ILE A 258 16.74 -13.72 7.05
N GLU A 259 17.49 -14.82 7.12
CA GLU A 259 17.87 -15.51 8.36
C GLU A 259 18.50 -14.56 9.41
N ASP A 260 19.30 -13.58 8.98
CA ASP A 260 19.97 -12.61 9.85
C ASP A 260 18.99 -11.75 10.69
N PHE A 261 17.76 -11.58 10.22
CA PHE A 261 16.73 -10.80 10.92
C PHE A 261 15.71 -11.67 11.66
N VAL A 262 15.83 -13.00 11.58
CA VAL A 262 14.97 -13.93 12.31
C VAL A 262 15.58 -14.20 13.69
N ARG A 263 14.78 -13.99 14.74
CA ARG A 263 15.16 -14.33 16.10
C ARG A 263 14.90 -15.82 16.34
N GLU A 264 15.97 -16.58 16.50
CA GLU A 264 15.86 -17.99 16.88
C GLU A 264 15.17 -18.16 18.25
N VAL A 265 14.15 -19.04 18.30
CA VAL A 265 13.58 -19.51 19.56
C VAL A 265 14.55 -20.55 20.13
N ARG A 266 15.32 -20.18 21.15
CA ARG A 266 16.18 -21.14 21.84
C ARG A 266 15.34 -22.08 22.67
N SER A 267 15.59 -23.39 22.55
CA SER A 267 14.90 -24.51 23.18
C SER A 267 14.99 -24.58 24.72
N GLY A 268 15.21 -23.46 25.39
CA GLY A 268 15.35 -23.35 26.84
C GLY A 268 14.63 -22.16 27.47
N ASP A 269 13.87 -21.38 26.68
CA ASP A 269 12.95 -20.35 27.18
C ASP A 269 11.50 -20.87 27.31
N GLU A 270 11.30 -22.19 27.33
CA GLU A 270 10.12 -22.78 27.95
C GLU A 270 10.25 -22.52 29.46
N SER A 271 9.79 -21.35 29.90
CA SER A 271 9.80 -20.96 31.31
C SER A 271 9.02 -21.98 32.13
N ASP A 272 9.65 -22.44 33.21
CA ASP A 272 9.08 -23.26 34.28
C ASP A 272 7.61 -22.89 34.59
N GLU A 273 6.76 -23.91 34.62
CA GLU A 273 5.35 -23.91 35.04
C GLU A 273 5.08 -23.18 36.36
#